data_AF-C5E4Q2-F1
#
_entry.id   AF-C5E4Q2-F1
#
_cell.length_a   1.000
_cell.length_b   1.000
_cell.length_c   1.000
_cell.angle_alpha   90.00
_cell.angle_beta   90.00
_cell.angle_gamma   90.00
#
_symmetry.space_group_name_H-M   'P 1'
#
loop_
_entity.id
_entity.type
_entity.pdbx_description
1 polymer ?
#
loop_
_entity_poly.entity_id
_entity_poly.type
_entity_poly.pdbx_seq_one_letter_code
_entity_poly.pdbx_strand_id
1 'polypeptide(L)'
;MTVAKSYQNCAETEVPGYNDCPSFLFMPQRPSARRKQHRVISDHLSANNSPSTHSTSTTDTTTAPPPILHRKPHEIAKNQEKTSNASLNKEEILHRVNELYGLKSKLVTNEFEFYRRKVDNNLVSSLENDSTRAVMTRFFLEANTDRTKASNTLRAWMSSDVSVLNWCPAFLKIFEHAEHA
;
A
#
# COMPACT_ATOMS: atom_id res chain seq x y z
N MET A 1 -7.38 42.02 23.80
CA MET A 1 -7.73 41.09 24.89
C MET A 1 -8.14 39.77 24.25
N THR A 2 -7.22 38.81 24.15
CA THR A 2 -7.51 37.47 23.63
C THR A 2 -7.82 36.57 24.81
N VAL A 3 -9.10 36.19 24.96
CA VAL A 3 -9.53 35.25 25.98
C VAL A 3 -9.06 33.86 25.56
N ALA A 4 -8.04 33.33 26.24
CA ALA A 4 -7.63 31.93 26.07
C ALA A 4 -8.73 31.04 26.66
N LYS A 5 -9.55 30.43 25.78
CA LYS A 5 -10.50 29.41 26.21
C LYS A 5 -9.71 28.14 26.56
N SER A 6 -9.84 27.68 27.80
CA SER A 6 -9.27 26.39 28.21
C SER A 6 -10.05 25.26 27.54
N TYR A 7 -9.34 24.36 26.87
CA TYR A 7 -9.90 23.15 26.25
C TYR A 7 -10.15 22.02 27.26
N GLN A 8 -9.94 22.27 28.56
CA GLN A 8 -10.04 21.24 29.59
C GLN A 8 -11.49 20.82 29.89
N ASN A 9 -12.50 21.55 29.40
CA ASN A 9 -13.94 21.26 29.62
C ASN A 9 -14.78 21.40 28.34
N CYS A 10 -14.24 21.08 27.16
CA CYS A 10 -15.05 21.07 25.94
C CYS A 10 -15.78 19.72 25.80
N ALA A 11 -17.09 19.75 25.55
CA ALA A 11 -17.82 18.54 25.16
C ALA A 11 -17.45 18.14 23.73
N GLU A 12 -17.57 16.85 23.38
CA GLU A 12 -17.20 16.33 22.05
C GLU A 12 -17.92 17.04 20.88
N THR A 13 -19.12 17.56 21.13
CA THR A 13 -19.92 18.33 20.16
C THR A 13 -19.40 19.75 19.93
N GLU A 14 -18.52 20.26 20.80
CA GLU A 14 -18.00 21.63 20.77
C GLU A 14 -16.63 21.71 20.08
N VAL A 15 -16.06 20.58 19.69
CA VAL A 15 -14.78 20.49 18.96
C VAL A 15 -15.09 20.25 17.47
N PRO A 16 -14.93 21.27 16.60
CA PRO A 16 -15.15 21.11 15.17
C PRO A 16 -14.24 20.01 14.61
N GLY A 17 -14.82 19.04 13.89
CA GLY A 17 -14.09 17.91 13.32
C GLY A 17 -13.92 16.69 14.22
N TYR A 18 -14.30 16.75 15.50
CA TYR A 18 -14.17 15.61 16.42
C TYR A 18 -15.01 14.40 16.00
N ASN A 19 -16.12 14.64 15.29
CA ASN A 19 -17.01 13.60 14.73
C ASN A 19 -16.97 13.51 13.19
N ASP A 20 -15.98 14.13 12.51
CA ASP A 20 -15.88 14.10 11.04
C ASP A 20 -15.20 12.84 10.49
N CYS A 21 -15.07 11.78 11.31
CA CYS A 21 -14.52 10.52 10.85
C CYS A 21 -15.63 9.70 10.17
N PRO A 22 -15.50 9.35 8.86
CA PRO A 22 -16.52 8.56 8.18
C PRO A 22 -16.61 7.17 8.83
N SER A 23 -17.74 6.89 9.47
CA SER A 23 -18.06 5.60 10.13
C SER A 23 -18.00 4.38 9.19
N PHE A 24 -17.84 4.61 7.89
CA PHE A 24 -17.68 3.59 6.86
C PHE A 24 -16.38 2.76 6.95
N LEU A 25 -15.35 3.25 7.67
CA LEU A 25 -14.06 2.54 7.80
C LEU A 25 -14.07 1.44 8.88
N PHE A 26 -15.04 1.42 9.80
CA PHE A 26 -15.04 0.51 10.95
C PHE A 26 -16.18 -0.53 10.96
N MET A 27 -16.92 -0.73 9.85
CA MET A 27 -17.87 -1.84 9.75
C MET A 27 -17.12 -3.15 9.41
N PRO A 28 -17.01 -4.15 10.33
CA PRO A 28 -16.16 -5.33 10.11
C PRO A 28 -16.78 -6.37 9.17
N GLN A 29 -18.01 -6.20 8.69
CA GLN A 29 -18.67 -7.19 7.82
C GLN A 29 -19.59 -6.51 6.80
N ARG A 30 -19.15 -6.46 5.53
CA ARG A 30 -20.04 -6.25 4.39
C ARG A 30 -20.48 -7.62 3.85
N PRO A 31 -21.75 -8.04 3.97
CA PRO A 31 -22.31 -9.02 3.06
C PRO A 31 -22.62 -8.36 1.71
N SER A 32 -22.26 -9.05 0.63
CA SER A 32 -22.62 -8.75 -0.76
C SER A 32 -24.12 -8.49 -0.89
N ALA A 33 -24.49 -7.26 -1.28
CA ALA A 33 -25.90 -6.89 -1.45
C ALA A 33 -26.45 -7.46 -2.77
N ARG A 34 -27.08 -8.64 -2.73
CA ARG A 34 -28.17 -8.97 -3.65
C ARG A 34 -29.45 -8.30 -3.13
N ARG A 35 -29.98 -7.41 -3.97
CA ARG A 35 -31.32 -6.83 -3.87
C ARG A 35 -32.37 -7.86 -3.45
N LYS A 36 -33.16 -7.54 -2.43
CA LYS A 36 -34.60 -7.21 -2.55
C LYS A 36 -35.14 -6.90 -1.16
N GLN A 37 -35.83 -5.78 -1.07
CA GLN A 37 -36.54 -5.32 0.12
C GLN A 37 -37.59 -6.35 0.54
N HIS A 38 -37.68 -6.67 1.83
CA HIS A 38 -38.96 -6.57 2.54
C HIS A 38 -38.72 -6.50 4.06
N ARG A 39 -39.29 -5.44 4.62
CA ARG A 39 -39.42 -5.04 6.02
C ARG A 39 -39.75 -6.23 6.94
N VAL A 40 -38.97 -6.44 7.99
CA VAL A 40 -39.42 -7.16 9.19
C VAL A 40 -39.69 -6.13 10.27
N ILE A 41 -40.90 -6.24 10.80
CA ILE A 41 -41.48 -5.48 11.89
C ILE A 41 -40.65 -5.75 13.15
N SER A 42 -40.25 -4.68 13.83
CA SER A 42 -39.73 -4.78 15.20
C SER A 42 -40.90 -5.14 16.12
N ASP A 43 -40.97 -6.39 16.57
CA ASP A 43 -41.70 -6.73 17.78
C ASP A 43 -40.97 -6.08 18.96
N HIS A 44 -41.50 -4.94 19.38
CA HIS A 44 -41.10 -4.27 20.60
C HIS A 44 -41.48 -5.16 21.77
N LEU A 45 -40.57 -5.21 22.74
CA LEU A 45 -40.74 -5.82 24.05
C LEU A 45 -42.12 -5.49 24.64
N SER A 46 -42.76 -6.53 25.17
CA SER A 46 -43.93 -6.41 26.04
C SER A 46 -43.65 -5.45 27.19
N ALA A 47 -44.31 -4.30 27.17
CA ALA A 47 -44.72 -3.55 28.35
C ALA A 47 -45.87 -2.59 27.97
N ASN A 48 -47.10 -3.07 28.18
CA ASN A 48 -48.35 -2.35 28.47
C ASN A 48 -48.68 -0.96 27.85
N ASN A 49 -49.87 -0.93 27.22
CA ASN A 49 -50.90 0.14 27.22
C ASN A 49 -51.12 1.04 25.95
N SER A 50 -52.18 0.70 25.22
CA SER A 50 -53.17 1.56 24.50
C SER A 50 -52.88 2.24 23.14
N PRO A 51 -53.93 2.51 22.30
CA PRO A 51 -53.85 2.61 20.83
C PRO A 51 -54.11 4.02 20.24
N SER A 52 -54.07 4.09 18.89
CA SER A 52 -54.53 5.13 17.92
C SER A 52 -53.43 6.03 17.30
N THR A 53 -53.45 6.48 16.03
CA THR A 53 -54.22 6.22 14.79
C THR A 53 -53.68 7.15 13.66
N HIS A 54 -53.89 6.78 12.37
CA HIS A 54 -53.73 7.56 11.10
C HIS A 54 -52.29 7.85 10.59
N SER A 55 -51.84 7.53 9.35
CA SER A 55 -52.31 7.60 7.94
C SER A 55 -51.93 8.87 7.18
N THR A 56 -51.67 8.69 5.86
CA THR A 56 -51.42 9.63 4.72
C THR A 56 -49.98 10.20 4.60
N SER A 57 -49.15 9.90 3.59
CA SER A 57 -49.22 9.95 2.11
C SER A 57 -49.13 11.37 1.52
N THR A 58 -48.00 11.70 0.88
CA THR A 58 -47.95 12.33 -0.45
C THR A 58 -46.53 12.28 -1.04
N THR A 59 -46.47 11.78 -2.25
CA THR A 59 -45.31 11.67 -3.16
C THR A 59 -45.21 12.93 -4.01
N ASP A 60 -44.00 13.48 -4.21
CA ASP A 60 -43.74 14.35 -5.36
C ASP A 60 -42.32 14.13 -5.94
N THR A 61 -42.34 13.46 -7.10
CA THR A 61 -41.58 13.71 -8.33
C THR A 61 -40.05 13.91 -8.25
N THR A 62 -39.32 12.80 -8.35
CA THR A 62 -37.86 12.74 -8.61
C THR A 62 -37.52 12.99 -10.08
N THR A 63 -36.66 13.98 -10.34
CA THR A 63 -35.90 14.16 -11.59
C THR A 63 -34.85 13.06 -11.71
N ALA A 64 -34.83 12.32 -12.83
CA ALA A 64 -33.88 11.25 -13.08
C ALA A 64 -32.46 11.80 -13.36
N PRO A 65 -31.39 11.15 -12.86
CA PRO A 65 -30.01 11.51 -13.21
C PRO A 65 -29.63 10.93 -14.59
N PRO A 66 -28.62 11.49 -15.27
CA PRO A 66 -28.25 11.10 -16.63
C PRO A 66 -27.64 9.68 -16.69
N PRO A 67 -27.75 9.00 -17.85
CA PRO A 67 -27.28 7.63 -18.00
C PRO A 67 -25.75 7.53 -17.97
N ILE A 68 -25.26 6.55 -17.23
CA ILE A 68 -23.83 6.20 -17.14
C ILE A 68 -23.38 5.61 -18.48
N LEU A 69 -22.49 6.31 -19.18
CA LEU A 69 -21.82 5.81 -20.38
C LEU A 69 -20.96 4.60 -20.00
N HIS A 70 -21.36 3.42 -20.46
CA HIS A 70 -20.58 2.19 -20.38
C HIS A 70 -19.26 2.37 -21.14
N ARG A 71 -18.15 2.58 -20.41
CA ARG A 71 -16.80 2.40 -20.97
C ARG A 71 -16.63 0.91 -21.27
N LYS A 72 -16.38 0.60 -22.55
CA LYS A 72 -15.97 -0.74 -22.99
C LYS A 72 -14.70 -1.15 -22.24
N PRO A 73 -14.57 -2.43 -21.84
CA PRO A 73 -13.32 -2.91 -21.27
C PRO A 73 -12.25 -2.77 -22.35
N HIS A 74 -11.24 -1.96 -22.07
CA HIS A 74 -10.01 -1.97 -22.84
C HIS A 74 -9.44 -3.38 -22.71
N GLU A 75 -9.40 -4.12 -23.81
CA GLU A 75 -8.53 -5.28 -23.95
C GLU A 75 -7.14 -4.83 -23.51
N ILE A 76 -6.70 -5.35 -22.37
CA ILE A 76 -5.30 -5.33 -21.98
C ILE A 76 -4.63 -6.25 -23.00
N ALA A 77 -4.14 -5.64 -24.08
CA ALA A 77 -3.24 -6.27 -25.01
C ALA A 77 -2.09 -6.87 -24.17
N LYS A 78 -2.06 -8.19 -24.09
CA LYS A 78 -0.89 -8.94 -23.66
C LYS A 78 0.20 -8.68 -24.70
N ASN A 79 0.87 -7.56 -24.59
CA ASN A 79 2.22 -7.43 -25.11
C ASN A 79 3.08 -8.34 -24.24
N GLN A 80 3.10 -9.63 -24.58
CA GLN A 80 4.25 -10.48 -24.33
C GLN A 80 5.39 -9.91 -25.18
N GLU A 81 5.98 -8.84 -24.69
CA GLU A 81 7.34 -8.50 -25.06
C GLU A 81 8.18 -9.69 -24.65
N LYS A 82 8.83 -10.28 -25.65
CA LYS A 82 9.78 -11.37 -25.56
C LYS A 82 11.03 -10.86 -24.82
N THR A 83 10.90 -10.51 -23.55
CA THR A 83 12.02 -10.39 -22.64
C THR A 83 12.42 -11.82 -22.29
N SER A 84 13.67 -12.15 -22.61
CA SER A 84 14.32 -13.37 -22.16
C SER A 84 13.94 -13.66 -20.71
N ASN A 85 13.61 -14.92 -20.41
CA ASN A 85 13.38 -15.43 -19.06
C ASN A 85 14.67 -15.33 -18.22
N ALA A 86 15.19 -14.13 -17.99
CA ALA A 86 16.35 -13.87 -17.16
C ALA A 86 15.90 -13.86 -15.71
N SER A 87 15.35 -14.99 -15.24
CA SER A 87 15.17 -15.24 -13.82
C SER A 87 16.54 -15.59 -13.27
N LEU A 88 17.16 -14.68 -12.53
CA LEU A 88 18.46 -14.97 -11.92
C LEU A 88 18.25 -15.97 -10.78
N ASN A 89 19.12 -16.98 -10.71
CA ASN A 89 19.11 -17.89 -9.57
C ASN A 89 19.72 -17.22 -8.33
N LYS A 90 19.48 -17.76 -7.13
CA LYS A 90 19.99 -17.24 -5.86
C LYS A 90 21.50 -16.99 -5.91
N GLU A 91 22.26 -17.96 -6.41
CA GLU A 91 23.73 -17.89 -6.51
C GLU A 91 24.19 -16.79 -7.47
N GLU A 92 23.46 -16.58 -8.57
CA GLU A 92 23.75 -15.52 -9.53
C GLU A 92 23.49 -14.15 -8.92
N ILE A 93 22.39 -13.99 -8.17
CA ILE A 93 22.09 -12.74 -7.45
C ILE A 93 23.20 -12.44 -6.43
N LEU A 94 23.64 -13.43 -5.66
CA LEU A 94 24.75 -13.27 -4.72
C LEU A 94 26.06 -12.90 -5.43
N HIS A 95 26.33 -13.50 -6.59
CA HIS A 95 27.47 -13.13 -7.43
C HIS A 95 27.40 -11.67 -7.87
N ARG A 96 26.25 -11.20 -8.38
CA ARG A 96 26.04 -9.80 -8.78
C ARG A 96 26.20 -8.82 -7.61
N VAL A 97 25.76 -9.20 -6.40
CA VAL A 97 25.98 -8.40 -5.20
C VAL A 97 27.47 -8.32 -4.85
N ASN A 98 28.23 -9.41 -4.98
CA ASN A 98 29.67 -9.39 -4.78
C ASN A 98 30.39 -8.54 -5.84
N GLU A 99 29.96 -8.57 -7.11
CA GLU A 99 30.44 -7.65 -8.15
C GLU A 99 30.23 -6.19 -7.73
N LEU A 100 29.04 -5.86 -7.21
CA LEU A 100 28.71 -4.53 -6.71
C LEU A 100 29.64 -4.10 -5.55
N TYR A 101 29.98 -5.02 -4.65
CA TYR A 101 30.94 -4.73 -3.57
C TYR A 101 32.37 -4.51 -4.05
N GLY A 102 32.72 -5.06 -5.22
CA GLY A 102 34.02 -4.85 -5.86
C GLY A 102 34.15 -3.48 -6.56
N LEU A 103 33.03 -2.79 -6.80
CA LEU A 103 33.06 -1.45 -7.38
C LEU A 103 33.62 -0.44 -6.38
N LYS A 104 34.32 0.57 -6.90
CA LYS A 104 34.86 1.64 -6.06
C LYS A 104 33.70 2.40 -5.41
N SER A 105 33.70 2.46 -4.08
CA SER A 105 32.68 3.18 -3.33
C SER A 105 33.14 4.59 -2.98
N LYS A 106 32.20 5.54 -2.97
CA LYS A 106 32.40 6.89 -2.41
C LYS A 106 32.20 6.96 -0.90
N LEU A 107 31.75 5.86 -0.28
CA LEU A 107 31.55 5.79 1.16
C LEU A 107 32.89 5.64 1.90
N VAL A 108 32.93 6.11 3.14
CA VAL A 108 34.06 5.85 4.03
C VAL A 108 34.13 4.34 4.31
N THR A 109 35.33 3.77 4.40
CA THR A 109 35.54 2.31 4.54
C THR A 109 34.72 1.69 5.67
N ASN A 110 34.74 2.29 6.87
CA ASN A 110 33.99 1.79 8.02
C ASN A 110 32.47 1.84 7.80
N GLU A 111 31.98 2.86 7.10
CA GLU A 111 30.55 3.01 6.76
C GLU A 111 30.13 1.98 5.71
N PHE A 112 30.97 1.77 4.69
CA PHE A 112 30.76 0.75 3.67
C PHE A 112 30.71 -0.65 4.29
N GLU A 113 31.67 -0.99 5.16
CA GLU A 113 31.69 -2.28 5.86
C GLU A 113 30.47 -2.48 6.76
N PHE A 114 30.02 -1.43 7.45
CA PHE A 114 28.80 -1.48 8.25
C PHE A 114 27.58 -1.84 7.40
N TYR A 115 27.38 -1.18 6.25
CA TYR A 115 26.27 -1.48 5.36
C TYR A 115 26.41 -2.85 4.71
N ARG A 116 27.61 -3.22 4.27
CA ARG A 116 27.89 -4.54 3.68
C ARG A 116 27.51 -5.66 4.65
N ARG A 117 27.98 -5.59 5.90
CA ARG A 117 27.65 -6.59 6.93
C ARG A 117 26.14 -6.69 7.16
N LYS A 118 25.43 -5.56 7.12
CA LYS A 118 23.97 -5.52 7.28
C LYS A 118 23.25 -6.22 6.13
N VAL A 119 23.72 -6.06 4.90
CA VAL A 119 23.19 -6.78 3.73
C VAL A 119 23.51 -8.27 3.83
N ASP A 120 24.78 -8.63 4.06
CA ASP A 120 25.24 -10.02 4.06
C ASP A 120 24.52 -10.88 5.11
N ASN A 121 24.23 -10.32 6.29
CA ASN A 121 23.52 -11.01 7.36
C ASN A 121 22.06 -11.37 7.02
N ASN A 122 21.43 -10.66 6.07
CA ASN A 122 19.99 -10.81 5.77
C ASN A 122 19.72 -11.29 4.35
N LEU A 123 20.62 -11.04 3.41
CA LEU A 123 20.38 -11.28 1.99
C LEU A 123 20.18 -12.76 1.69
N VAL A 124 21.04 -13.64 2.22
CA VAL A 124 20.99 -15.07 1.92
C VAL A 124 19.64 -15.68 2.30
N SER A 125 19.13 -15.36 3.50
CA SER A 125 17.81 -15.82 3.96
C SER A 125 16.67 -15.15 3.21
N SER A 126 16.81 -13.88 2.84
CA SER A 126 15.79 -13.16 2.07
C SER A 126 15.61 -13.76 0.67
N LEU A 127 16.69 -14.23 0.05
CA LEU A 127 16.64 -14.86 -1.28
C LEU A 127 16.01 -16.25 -1.29
N GLU A 128 15.70 -16.86 -0.15
CA GLU A 128 14.84 -18.06 -0.13
C GLU A 128 13.43 -17.74 -0.63
N ASN A 129 13.00 -16.48 -0.50
CA ASN A 129 11.71 -16.03 -0.99
C ASN A 129 11.75 -15.69 -2.49
N ASP A 130 10.90 -16.36 -3.27
CA ASP A 130 10.71 -16.16 -4.72
C ASP A 130 10.43 -14.70 -5.07
N SER A 131 9.62 -14.00 -4.25
CA SER A 131 9.29 -12.58 -4.49
C SER A 131 10.53 -11.69 -4.39
N THR A 132 11.41 -11.97 -3.42
CA THR A 132 12.66 -11.25 -3.22
C THR A 132 13.61 -11.52 -4.39
N ARG A 133 13.71 -12.77 -4.85
CA ARG A 133 14.52 -13.09 -6.05
C ARG A 133 14.00 -12.38 -7.30
N ALA A 134 12.69 -12.31 -7.49
CA ALA A 134 12.09 -11.60 -8.62
C ALA A 134 12.40 -10.10 -8.60
N VAL A 135 12.29 -9.44 -7.44
CA VAL A 135 12.63 -8.02 -7.31
C VAL A 135 14.12 -7.77 -7.50
N MET A 136 14.99 -8.59 -6.91
CA MET A 136 16.45 -8.48 -7.07
C MET A 136 16.88 -8.72 -8.52
N THR A 137 16.26 -9.68 -9.18
CA THR A 137 16.45 -9.93 -10.62
C THR A 137 16.11 -8.69 -11.44
N ARG A 138 14.92 -8.13 -11.22
CA ARG A 138 14.48 -6.90 -11.90
C ARG A 138 15.44 -5.74 -11.62
N PHE A 139 15.85 -5.57 -10.37
CA PHE A 139 16.81 -4.55 -9.97
C PHE A 139 18.12 -4.67 -10.75
N PHE A 140 18.72 -5.86 -10.86
CA PHE A 140 19.98 -6.04 -11.58
C PHE A 140 19.85 -5.86 -13.10
N LEU A 141 18.72 -6.25 -13.68
CA LEU A 141 18.43 -5.96 -15.09
C LEU A 141 18.35 -4.46 -15.35
N GLU A 142 17.67 -3.73 -14.46
CA GLU A 142 17.53 -2.28 -14.56
C GLU A 142 18.85 -1.57 -14.24
N ALA A 143 19.66 -2.06 -13.29
CA ALA A 143 20.92 -1.44 -12.88
C ALA A 143 21.94 -1.34 -14.03
N ASN A 144 21.90 -2.28 -14.98
CA ASN A 144 22.76 -2.26 -16.15
C ASN A 144 22.33 -1.23 -17.22
N THR A 145 21.07 -0.77 -17.18
CA THR A 145 20.52 0.15 -18.19
C THR A 145 20.28 1.54 -17.63
N ASP A 146 19.62 1.63 -16.47
CA ASP A 146 19.22 2.87 -15.83
C ASP A 146 19.28 2.75 -14.31
N ARG A 147 20.27 3.44 -13.74
CA ARG A 147 20.51 3.52 -12.30
C ARG A 147 19.36 4.16 -11.53
N THR A 148 18.70 5.16 -12.10
CA THR A 148 17.59 5.86 -11.44
C THR A 148 16.38 4.93 -11.33
N LYS A 149 16.11 4.17 -12.40
CA LYS A 149 15.08 3.14 -12.42
C LYS A 149 15.35 2.03 -11.40
N ALA A 150 16.58 1.51 -11.37
CA ALA A 150 16.98 0.49 -10.39
C ALA A 150 16.82 0.99 -8.94
N SER A 151 17.25 2.22 -8.65
CA SER A 151 17.08 2.85 -7.33
C SER A 151 15.60 2.99 -6.97
N ASN A 152 14.77 3.40 -7.93
CA ASN A 152 13.33 3.54 -7.72
C ASN A 152 12.64 2.19 -7.50
N THR A 153 13.12 1.11 -8.13
CA THR A 153 12.63 -0.25 -7.87
C THR A 153 12.87 -0.67 -6.42
N LEU A 154 14.05 -0.42 -5.87
CA LEU A 154 14.30 -0.68 -4.44
C LEU A 154 13.44 0.20 -3.53
N ARG A 155 13.27 1.49 -3.85
CA ARG A 155 12.42 2.40 -3.06
C ARG A 155 10.94 2.00 -3.09
N ALA A 156 10.44 1.55 -4.24
CA ALA A 156 9.08 1.05 -4.39
C ALA A 156 8.90 -0.26 -3.60
N TRP A 157 9.91 -1.14 -3.61
CA TRP A 157 9.89 -2.37 -2.84
C TRP A 157 9.84 -2.10 -1.34
N MET A 158 10.69 -1.20 -0.83
CA MET A 158 10.67 -0.79 0.58
C MET A 158 9.34 -0.17 1.02
N SER A 159 8.63 0.51 0.11
CA SER A 159 7.30 1.05 0.38
C SER A 159 6.21 -0.03 0.43
N SER A 160 6.42 -1.17 -0.22
CA SER A 160 5.41 -2.23 -0.39
C SER A 160 5.64 -3.41 0.56
N ASP A 161 6.88 -3.65 0.97
CA ASP A 161 7.30 -4.78 1.78
C ASP A 161 8.18 -4.31 2.94
N VAL A 162 7.63 -4.37 4.16
CA VAL A 162 8.33 -3.92 5.36
C VAL A 162 9.41 -4.90 5.81
N SER A 163 9.36 -6.16 5.36
CA SER A 163 10.30 -7.21 5.81
C SER A 163 11.73 -6.94 5.38
N VAL A 164 11.92 -6.14 4.33
CA VAL A 164 13.25 -5.82 3.77
C VAL A 164 13.84 -4.51 4.30
N LEU A 165 13.10 -3.75 5.12
CA LEU A 165 13.56 -2.45 5.64
C LEU A 165 14.79 -2.56 6.55
N ASN A 166 15.04 -3.73 7.11
CA ASN A 166 16.21 -4.00 7.95
C ASN A 166 17.52 -4.11 7.15
N TRP A 167 17.51 -4.25 5.82
CA TRP A 167 18.75 -4.35 5.03
C TRP A 167 18.70 -3.63 3.67
N CYS A 168 17.54 -3.53 3.03
CA CYS A 168 17.38 -2.90 1.71
C CYS A 168 17.85 -1.44 1.67
N PRO A 169 17.62 -0.58 2.70
CA PRO A 169 18.18 0.76 2.72
C PRO A 169 19.71 0.79 2.68
N ALA A 170 20.36 -0.16 3.35
CA ALA A 170 21.82 -0.29 3.34
C ALA A 170 22.31 -0.74 1.96
N PHE A 171 21.61 -1.68 1.33
CA PHE A 171 21.88 -2.11 -0.03
C PHE A 171 21.74 -0.96 -1.04
N LEU A 172 20.65 -0.19 -0.97
CA LEU A 172 20.44 0.99 -1.80
C LEU A 172 21.56 2.03 -1.60
N LYS A 173 21.95 2.28 -0.36
CA LYS A 173 23.04 3.22 -0.03
C LYS A 173 24.36 2.79 -0.69
N ILE A 174 24.73 1.52 -0.59
CA ILE A 174 25.90 0.96 -1.28
C ILE A 174 25.79 1.18 -2.78
N PHE A 175 24.65 0.79 -3.37
CA PHE A 175 24.43 0.93 -4.81
C PHE A 175 24.58 2.38 -5.27
N GLU A 176 23.93 3.33 -4.61
CA GLU A 176 23.95 4.77 -4.93
C GLU A 176 25.34 5.42 -4.83
N HIS A 177 26.25 4.83 -4.05
CA HIS A 177 27.61 5.34 -3.85
C HIS A 177 28.69 4.50 -4.57
N ALA A 178 28.30 3.44 -5.28
CA ALA A 178 29.20 2.73 -6.18
C ALA A 178 29.49 3.56 -7.45
N GLU A 179 30.77 3.70 -7.80
CA GLU A 179 31.23 4.27 -9.06
C GLU A 179 31.17 3.19 -10.14
N HIS A 180 30.41 3.47 -11.20
CA HIS A 180 30.47 2.68 -12.42
C HIS A 180 31.55 3.27 -13.32
N ALA A 181 32.36 2.39 -13.92
CA ALA A 181 33.32 2.73 -14.97
C ALA A 181 32.59 3.11 -16.27
#